data_AF-A0A099VDE8-F1
#
_entry.id   AF-A0A099VDE8-F1
#
_cell.length_a   1.000
_cell.length_b   1.000
_cell.length_c   1.000
_cell.angle_alpha   90.00
_cell.angle_beta   90.00
_cell.angle_gamma   90.00
#
_symmetry.space_group_name_H-M   'P 1'
#
loop_
_entity.id
_entity.type
_entity.pdbx_description
1 polymer ?
#
loop_
_entity_poly.entity_id
_entity_poly.type
_entity_poly.pdbx_seq_one_letter_code
_entity_poly.pdbx_strand_id
1 'polypeptide(L)'
;MTKITPLPKPPTTQDSINFDVRADEFLESLPKFADELNAFGKDIANFGDYVETELEEEIKAKLEKAVQEGKNKIIETAKEKQKRLEAIAAIKSDKWQNIAQFILIMLKDIKANLEKERLKRQRLLEYKLFFRESLPQGYVKPHSILKISEYPLVWFYCKNTAKSVQKGVGFTHFRLPQGNLYTKGVSEKGLVGSFGEQQLLEHTHNYNITNLSNTGDRIKGGSDNYRNFSSHLSHSSVATSLTGKKTNEVKRIHLLEGYFVGE
;
A
#
# COMPACT_ATOMS: atom_id res chain seq x y z
N MET A 1 10.65 -26.86 88.69
CA MET A 1 10.07 -28.22 88.79
C MET A 1 9.84 -28.53 90.25
N THR A 2 8.58 -28.66 90.62
CA THR A 2 8.16 -29.18 91.93
C THR A 2 8.74 -30.59 92.18
N LYS A 3 9.23 -30.82 93.39
CA LYS A 3 9.88 -32.08 93.80
C LYS A 3 8.85 -32.94 94.53
N ILE A 4 8.59 -34.14 94.03
CA ILE A 4 7.64 -35.08 94.65
C ILE A 4 8.34 -35.76 95.84
N THR A 5 7.75 -35.63 97.02
CA THR A 5 8.24 -36.22 98.26
C THR A 5 7.87 -37.72 98.29
N PRO A 6 8.83 -38.64 98.55
CA PRO A 6 8.52 -40.06 98.58
C PRO A 6 7.59 -40.40 99.74
N LEU A 7 6.56 -41.20 99.48
CA LEU A 7 5.63 -41.67 100.51
C LEU A 7 6.36 -42.53 101.57
N PRO A 8 6.00 -42.41 102.86
CA PRO A 8 6.49 -43.31 103.90
C PRO A 8 6.08 -44.75 103.59
N LYS A 9 6.83 -45.72 104.13
CA LYS A 9 6.53 -47.14 103.86
C LYS A 9 5.17 -47.51 104.44
N PRO A 10 4.33 -48.25 103.70
CA PRO A 10 3.01 -48.64 104.20
C PRO A 10 3.15 -49.48 105.47
N PRO A 11 2.21 -49.35 106.43
CA PRO A 11 2.23 -50.16 107.64
C PRO A 11 2.08 -51.64 107.28
N THR A 12 2.78 -52.51 108.00
CA THR A 12 2.73 -53.96 107.78
C THR A 12 2.22 -54.67 109.03
N THR A 13 1.43 -55.72 108.84
CA THR A 13 0.84 -56.51 109.94
C THR A 13 1.87 -57.28 110.78
N GLN A 14 3.15 -57.25 110.40
CA GLN A 14 4.26 -57.85 111.14
C GLN A 14 4.77 -56.98 112.30
N ASP A 15 4.45 -55.69 112.32
CA ASP A 15 4.91 -54.72 113.34
C ASP A 15 3.70 -54.10 114.06
N SER A 16 2.94 -54.96 114.75
CA SER A 16 1.63 -54.62 115.36
C SER A 16 1.70 -53.55 116.45
N ILE A 17 2.86 -53.37 117.08
CA ILE A 17 3.08 -52.38 118.14
C ILE A 17 3.09 -50.94 117.59
N ASN A 18 3.53 -50.75 116.34
CA ASN A 18 3.66 -49.42 115.72
C ASN A 18 2.74 -49.23 114.50
N PHE A 19 1.81 -50.16 114.27
CA PHE A 19 0.95 -50.16 113.10
C PHE A 19 0.11 -48.89 113.02
N ASP A 20 -0.55 -48.52 114.11
CA ASP A 20 -1.44 -47.35 114.16
C ASP A 20 -0.68 -46.05 113.85
N VAL A 21 0.49 -45.87 114.48
CA VAL A 21 1.34 -44.68 114.28
C VAL A 21 1.82 -44.57 112.83
N ARG A 22 2.22 -45.69 112.21
CA ARG A 22 2.66 -45.69 110.80
C ARG A 22 1.50 -45.59 109.81
N ALA A 23 0.33 -46.10 110.17
CA ALA A 23 -0.88 -45.94 109.37
C ALA A 23 -1.33 -44.49 109.34
N ASP A 24 -1.32 -43.80 110.48
CA ASP A 24 -1.63 -42.38 110.58
C ASP A 24 -0.61 -41.54 109.81
N GLU A 25 0.69 -41.79 109.97
CA GLU A 25 1.75 -41.08 109.24
C GLU A 25 1.66 -41.30 107.71
N PHE A 26 1.29 -42.51 107.28
CA PHE A 26 1.05 -42.79 105.86
C PHE A 26 -0.20 -42.07 105.34
N LEU A 27 -1.32 -42.14 106.06
CA LEU A 27 -2.57 -41.47 105.67
C LEU A 27 -2.43 -39.95 105.65
N GLU A 28 -1.68 -39.36 106.59
CA GLU A 28 -1.38 -37.92 106.62
C GLU A 28 -0.47 -37.47 105.46
N SER A 29 0.33 -38.38 104.91
CA SER A 29 1.23 -38.09 103.77
C SER A 29 0.52 -38.09 102.41
N LEU A 30 -0.64 -38.75 102.29
CA LEU A 30 -1.38 -38.87 101.02
C LEU A 30 -1.92 -37.53 100.50
N PRO A 31 -2.53 -36.64 101.32
CA PRO A 31 -2.96 -35.32 100.86
C PRO A 31 -1.79 -34.49 100.33
N LYS A 32 -0.65 -34.51 101.02
CA LYS A 32 0.57 -33.79 100.61
C LYS A 32 1.08 -34.30 99.26
N PHE A 33 1.11 -35.61 99.07
CA PHE A 33 1.49 -36.22 97.79
C PHE A 33 0.52 -35.86 96.67
N ALA A 34 -0.79 -35.84 96.93
CA ALA A 34 -1.79 -35.42 95.95
C ALA A 34 -1.61 -33.94 95.55
N ASP A 35 -1.33 -33.05 96.50
CA ASP A 35 -1.07 -31.63 96.24
C ASP A 35 0.21 -31.43 95.41
N GLU A 36 1.29 -32.14 95.75
CA GLU A 36 2.55 -32.12 95.00
C GLU A 36 2.39 -32.66 93.57
N LEU A 37 1.61 -33.73 93.39
CA LEU A 37 1.35 -34.34 92.08
C LEU A 37 0.47 -33.43 91.21
N ASN A 38 -0.52 -32.76 91.80
CA ASN A 38 -1.32 -31.74 91.13
C ASN A 38 -0.48 -30.52 90.75
N ALA A 39 0.45 -30.09 91.60
CA ALA A 39 1.38 -28.99 91.31
C ALA A 39 2.36 -29.37 90.18
N PHE A 40 2.87 -30.59 90.18
CA PHE A 40 3.70 -31.13 89.11
C PHE A 40 2.94 -31.23 87.78
N GLY A 41 1.68 -31.67 87.81
CA GLY A 41 0.81 -31.67 86.64
C GLY A 41 0.60 -30.28 86.05
N LYS A 42 0.47 -29.24 86.89
CA LYS A 42 0.40 -27.84 86.46
C LYS A 42 1.72 -27.33 85.88
N ASP A 43 2.86 -27.70 86.48
CA ASP A 43 4.19 -27.34 85.96
C ASP A 43 4.41 -27.93 84.55
N ILE A 44 3.98 -29.17 84.31
CA ILE A 44 4.05 -29.82 82.99
C ILE A 44 3.14 -29.12 81.99
N ALA A 45 1.89 -28.81 82.36
CA ALA A 45 0.96 -28.12 81.49
C ALA A 45 1.51 -26.75 81.06
N ASN A 46 2.00 -25.96 82.02
CA ASN A 46 2.60 -24.65 81.75
C ASN A 46 3.85 -24.74 80.86
N PHE A 47 4.67 -25.80 81.02
CA PHE A 47 5.83 -26.03 80.15
C PHE A 47 5.40 -26.44 78.73
N GLY A 48 4.35 -27.25 78.60
CA GLY A 48 3.74 -27.58 77.32
C GLY A 48 3.27 -26.34 76.58
N ASP A 49 2.51 -25.47 77.25
CA ASP A 49 2.00 -24.21 76.69
C ASP A 49 3.15 -23.26 76.28
N TYR A 50 4.19 -23.17 77.11
CA TYR A 50 5.37 -22.35 76.84
C TYR A 50 6.13 -22.85 75.60
N VAL A 51 6.37 -24.16 75.50
CA VAL A 51 7.06 -24.74 74.34
C VAL A 51 6.22 -24.62 73.08
N GLU A 52 4.90 -24.85 73.16
CA GLU A 52 4.01 -24.73 72.00
C GLU A 52 3.98 -23.29 71.47
N THR A 53 3.88 -22.30 72.36
CA THR A 53 3.88 -20.88 71.96
C THR A 53 5.22 -20.41 71.36
N GLU A 54 6.36 -20.73 71.99
CA GLU A 54 7.68 -20.33 71.49
C GLU A 54 8.00 -20.99 70.14
N LEU A 55 7.61 -22.27 69.97
CA LEU A 55 7.82 -23.01 68.74
C LEU A 55 6.89 -22.53 67.62
N GLU A 56 5.64 -22.17 67.94
CA GLU A 56 4.72 -21.54 66.98
C GLU A 56 5.23 -20.18 66.48
N GLU A 57 5.76 -19.33 67.37
CA GLU A 57 6.31 -18.03 67.00
C GLU A 57 7.55 -18.17 66.11
N GLU A 58 8.46 -19.09 66.45
CA GLU A 58 9.67 -19.32 65.65
C GLU A 58 9.34 -19.90 64.26
N ILE A 59 8.35 -20.80 64.18
CA ILE A 59 7.85 -21.34 62.91
C ILE A 59 7.22 -20.23 62.07
N LYS A 60 6.34 -19.39 62.66
CA LYS A 60 5.73 -18.24 61.94
C LYS A 60 6.78 -17.29 61.41
N ALA A 61 7.77 -16.91 62.23
CA ALA A 61 8.82 -15.98 61.80
C ALA A 61 9.67 -16.54 60.65
N LYS A 62 10.03 -17.83 60.70
CA LYS A 62 10.76 -18.50 59.60
C LYS A 62 9.91 -18.60 58.34
N LEU A 63 8.63 -18.92 58.49
CA LEU A 63 7.69 -19.03 57.37
C LEU A 63 7.48 -17.68 56.69
N GLU A 64 7.25 -16.61 57.45
CA GLU A 64 7.09 -15.25 56.93
C GLU A 64 8.32 -14.77 56.18
N LYS A 65 9.52 -15.02 56.73
CA LYS A 65 10.78 -14.66 56.07
C LYS A 65 10.96 -15.42 54.75
N ALA A 66 10.70 -16.73 54.74
CA ALA A 66 10.78 -17.55 53.53
C ALA A 66 9.75 -17.10 52.47
N VAL A 67 8.52 -16.77 52.89
CA VAL A 67 7.47 -16.25 52.01
C VAL A 67 7.89 -14.90 51.42
N GLN A 68 8.48 -14.01 52.22
CA GLN A 68 8.88 -12.68 51.74
C GLN A 68 10.08 -12.76 50.79
N GLU A 69 11.07 -13.60 51.07
CA GLU A 69 12.19 -13.89 50.17
C GLU A 69 11.70 -14.52 48.85
N GLY A 70 10.73 -15.43 48.92
CA GLY A 70 10.08 -16.02 47.75
C GLY A 70 9.37 -14.96 46.88
N LYS A 71 8.58 -14.08 47.51
CA LYS A 71 7.91 -12.96 46.81
C LYS A 71 8.93 -12.04 46.13
N ASN A 72 10.01 -11.67 46.80
CA ASN A 72 11.03 -10.78 46.25
C ASN A 72 11.72 -11.42 45.03
N LYS A 73 12.09 -12.71 45.11
CA LYS A 73 12.66 -13.44 43.96
C LYS A 73 11.70 -13.52 42.77
N ILE A 74 10.41 -13.73 43.01
CA ILE A 74 9.38 -13.74 41.96
C ILE A 74 9.27 -12.35 41.31
N ILE A 75 9.27 -11.28 42.11
CA ILE A 75 9.20 -9.90 41.60
C ILE A 75 10.45 -9.56 40.78
N GLU A 76 11.63 -9.93 41.25
CA GLU A 76 12.89 -9.69 40.52
C GLU A 76 12.93 -10.44 39.20
N THR A 77 12.59 -11.73 39.20
CA THR A 77 12.53 -12.53 37.96
C THR A 77 11.45 -12.03 37.00
N ALA A 78 10.31 -11.55 37.50
CA ALA A 78 9.28 -10.92 36.67
C ALA A 78 9.79 -9.61 36.03
N LYS A 79 10.45 -8.74 36.81
CA LYS A 79 11.05 -7.50 36.30
C LYS A 79 12.13 -7.77 35.25
N GLU A 80 12.97 -8.79 35.46
CA GLU A 80 14.01 -9.16 34.49
C GLU A 80 13.40 -9.67 33.18
N LYS A 81 12.38 -10.54 33.25
CA LYS A 81 11.64 -11.01 32.07
C LYS A 81 10.95 -9.86 31.33
N GLN A 82 10.35 -8.91 32.06
CA GLN A 82 9.73 -7.74 31.47
C GLN A 82 10.75 -6.90 30.69
N LYS A 83 11.91 -6.59 31.28
CA LYS A 83 12.99 -5.85 30.58
C LYS A 83 13.47 -6.58 29.32
N ARG A 84 13.60 -7.91 29.36
CA ARG A 84 13.98 -8.71 28.18
C ARG A 84 12.93 -8.62 27.07
N LEU A 85 11.64 -8.67 27.42
CA LEU A 85 10.55 -8.54 26.45
C LEU A 85 10.51 -7.14 25.82
N GLU A 86 10.69 -6.09 26.61
CA GLU A 86 10.77 -4.71 26.12
C GLU A 86 11.96 -4.52 25.16
N ALA A 87 13.13 -5.08 25.48
CA ALA A 87 14.29 -5.04 24.59
C ALA A 87 14.06 -5.80 23.27
N ILE A 88 13.42 -6.98 23.32
CA ILE A 88 13.06 -7.74 22.12
C ILE A 88 12.04 -6.96 21.27
N ALA A 89 11.08 -6.28 21.90
CA ALA A 89 10.09 -5.45 21.22
C ALA A 89 10.75 -4.24 20.53
N ALA A 90 11.70 -3.57 21.18
CA ALA A 90 12.45 -2.46 20.61
C ALA A 90 13.31 -2.89 19.40
N ILE A 91 14.07 -3.98 19.53
CA ILE A 91 14.89 -4.52 18.43
C ILE A 91 14.02 -4.93 17.23
N LYS A 92 12.84 -5.52 17.48
CA LYS A 92 11.89 -5.83 16.40
C LYS A 92 11.33 -4.56 15.77
N SER A 93 10.95 -3.57 16.57
CA SER A 93 10.43 -2.27 16.10
C SER A 93 11.40 -1.61 15.11
N ASP A 94 12.68 -1.51 15.45
CA ASP A 94 13.68 -0.87 14.59
C ASP A 94 13.91 -1.63 13.28
N LYS A 95 13.92 -2.97 13.33
CA LYS A 95 13.99 -3.81 12.12
C LYS A 95 12.75 -3.64 11.24
N TRP A 96 11.56 -3.58 11.84
CA TRP A 96 10.32 -3.35 11.11
C TRP A 96 10.25 -1.96 10.49
N GLN A 97 10.75 -0.92 11.18
CA GLN A 97 10.84 0.42 10.63
C GLN A 97 11.77 0.47 9.41
N ASN A 98 12.93 -0.17 9.47
CA ASN A 98 13.86 -0.24 8.34
C ASN A 98 13.25 -1.00 7.15
N ILE A 99 12.57 -2.12 7.39
CA ILE A 99 11.86 -2.87 6.34
C ILE A 99 10.74 -2.03 5.73
N ALA A 100 9.95 -1.34 6.56
CA ALA A 100 8.87 -0.48 6.10
C ALA A 100 9.39 0.69 5.25
N GLN A 101 10.50 1.33 5.66
CA GLN A 101 11.15 2.38 4.87
C GLN A 101 11.64 1.85 3.52
N PHE A 102 12.27 0.67 3.50
CA PHE A 102 12.73 0.04 2.27
C PHE A 102 11.56 -0.26 1.31
N ILE A 103 10.46 -0.84 1.82
CA ILE A 103 9.25 -1.08 1.04
C ILE A 103 8.69 0.24 0.48
N LEU A 104 8.69 1.31 1.29
CA LEU A 104 8.17 2.61 0.88
C LEU A 104 9.02 3.24 -0.23
N ILE A 105 10.35 3.10 -0.18
CA ILE A 105 11.26 3.54 -1.26
C ILE A 105 10.98 2.74 -2.53
N MET A 106 10.90 1.41 -2.46
CA MET A 106 10.58 0.58 -3.63
C MET A 106 9.23 0.97 -4.25
N LEU A 107 8.20 1.21 -3.45
CA LEU A 107 6.89 1.63 -3.95
C LEU A 107 6.94 3.01 -4.64
N LYS A 108 7.75 3.94 -4.13
CA LYS A 108 7.98 5.24 -4.79
C LYS A 108 8.65 5.07 -6.14
N ASP A 109 9.66 4.21 -6.24
CA ASP A 109 10.38 3.96 -7.49
C ASP A 109 9.49 3.28 -8.53
N ILE A 110 8.70 2.28 -8.10
CA ILE A 110 7.69 1.62 -8.95
C ILE A 110 6.69 2.66 -9.47
N LYS A 111 6.17 3.53 -8.60
CA LYS A 111 5.23 4.58 -8.99
C LYS A 111 5.86 5.55 -10.00
N ALA A 112 7.08 6.02 -9.76
CA ALA A 112 7.78 6.93 -10.66
C ALA A 112 8.02 6.28 -12.04
N ASN A 113 8.38 5.00 -12.07
CA ASN A 113 8.55 4.26 -13.32
C ASN A 113 7.23 4.09 -14.08
N LEU A 114 6.15 3.75 -13.37
CA LEU A 114 4.80 3.67 -13.96
C LEU A 114 4.33 5.02 -14.53
N GLU A 115 4.61 6.13 -13.84
CA GLU A 115 4.29 7.48 -14.33
C GLU A 115 5.09 7.83 -15.60
N LYS A 116 6.39 7.51 -15.63
CA LYS A 116 7.22 7.68 -16.83
C LYS A 116 6.70 6.85 -18.01
N GLU A 117 6.36 5.59 -17.78
CA GLU A 117 5.76 4.75 -18.82
C GLU A 117 4.42 5.30 -19.30
N ARG A 118 3.57 5.77 -18.38
CA ARG A 118 2.27 6.37 -18.72
C ARG A 118 2.44 7.60 -19.59
N LEU A 119 3.40 8.47 -19.27
CA LEU A 119 3.74 9.64 -20.09
C LEU A 119 4.26 9.23 -21.47
N LYS A 120 5.14 8.21 -21.55
CA LYS A 120 5.60 7.67 -22.84
C LYS A 120 4.42 7.14 -23.66
N ARG A 121 3.49 6.40 -23.04
CA ARG A 121 2.28 5.87 -23.69
C ARG A 121 1.34 6.98 -24.17
N GLN A 122 1.18 8.05 -23.40
CA GLN A 122 0.37 9.21 -23.80
C GLN A 122 0.92 9.95 -25.02
N ARG A 123 2.24 9.88 -25.24
CA ARG A 123 2.90 10.47 -26.40
C ARG A 123 2.88 9.57 -27.64
N LEU A 124 2.48 8.30 -27.51
CA LEU A 124 2.43 7.40 -28.68
C LEU A 124 1.46 7.95 -29.73
N LEU A 125 1.91 7.90 -30.98
CA LEU A 125 1.24 8.47 -32.15
C LEU A 125 0.98 9.99 -32.05
N GLU A 126 1.68 10.70 -31.18
CA GLU A 126 1.69 12.16 -31.18
C GLU A 126 2.28 12.66 -32.51
N TYR A 127 1.48 13.41 -33.26
CA TYR A 127 1.87 14.03 -34.52
C TYR A 127 2.56 15.36 -34.24
N LYS A 128 3.77 15.55 -34.78
CA LYS A 128 4.53 16.81 -34.68
C LYS A 128 5.12 17.23 -36.01
N LEU A 129 5.28 18.55 -36.12
CA LEU A 129 6.00 19.22 -37.18
C LEU A 129 7.39 19.64 -36.67
N PHE A 130 8.40 19.51 -37.50
CA PHE A 130 9.80 19.76 -37.16
C PHE A 130 10.45 20.68 -38.19
N PHE A 131 11.04 21.78 -37.72
CA PHE A 131 11.84 22.70 -38.53
C PHE A 131 13.31 22.25 -38.51
N ARG A 132 13.61 21.11 -39.15
CA ARG A 132 14.96 20.52 -39.28
C ARG A 132 15.00 19.45 -40.38
N GLU A 133 16.20 18.99 -40.73
CA GLU A 133 16.44 18.04 -41.84
C GLU A 133 16.23 16.56 -41.47
N SER A 134 16.20 16.21 -40.18
CA SER A 134 16.02 14.84 -39.71
C SER A 134 14.99 14.72 -38.59
N LEU A 135 14.30 13.58 -38.52
CA LEU A 135 13.36 13.30 -37.45
C LEU A 135 14.07 12.97 -36.13
N PRO A 136 13.49 13.34 -34.97
CA PRO A 136 14.10 13.01 -33.68
C PRO A 136 14.05 11.51 -33.43
N GLN A 137 14.89 11.02 -32.52
CA GLN A 137 14.80 9.64 -32.07
C GLN A 137 13.37 9.33 -31.58
N GLY A 138 12.87 8.16 -31.97
CA GLY A 138 11.53 7.70 -31.69
C GLY A 138 10.41 8.32 -32.53
N TYR A 139 10.71 9.19 -33.49
CA TYR A 139 9.74 9.66 -34.49
C TYR A 139 9.95 8.96 -35.83
N VAL A 140 8.85 8.55 -36.45
CA VAL A 140 8.84 7.91 -37.76
C VAL A 140 8.03 8.75 -38.75
N LYS A 141 8.48 8.77 -40.02
CA LYS A 141 7.82 9.50 -41.10
C LYS A 141 6.38 8.99 -41.29
N PRO A 142 5.40 9.89 -41.57
CA PRO A 142 4.06 9.49 -41.96
C PRO A 142 4.07 8.51 -43.14
N HIS A 143 3.00 7.72 -43.27
CA HIS A 143 2.85 6.70 -44.30
C HIS A 143 3.88 5.55 -44.29
N SER A 144 4.80 5.52 -43.33
CA SER A 144 5.74 4.40 -43.17
C SER A 144 5.02 3.11 -42.79
N ILE A 145 5.53 1.98 -43.28
CA ILE A 145 5.05 0.64 -42.94
C ILE A 145 5.95 0.07 -41.85
N LEU A 146 5.36 -0.28 -40.72
CA LEU A 146 6.04 -0.78 -39.52
C LEU A 146 5.65 -2.22 -39.23
N LYS A 147 6.56 -2.98 -38.62
CA LYS A 147 6.29 -4.35 -38.15
C LYS A 147 5.56 -4.33 -36.81
N ILE A 148 4.57 -5.20 -36.67
CA ILE A 148 3.80 -5.33 -35.43
C ILE A 148 4.67 -5.86 -34.29
N SER A 149 5.62 -6.74 -34.58
CA SER A 149 6.53 -7.32 -33.58
C SER A 149 7.46 -6.28 -32.95
N GLU A 150 7.85 -5.26 -33.72
CA GLU A 150 8.74 -4.18 -33.25
C GLU A 150 7.95 -3.08 -32.52
N TYR A 151 6.73 -2.79 -32.96
CA TYR A 151 5.90 -1.71 -32.41
C TYR A 151 4.48 -2.17 -32.03
N PRO A 152 4.34 -3.12 -31.08
CA PRO A 152 3.04 -3.73 -30.77
C PRO A 152 2.04 -2.74 -30.14
N LEU A 153 2.52 -1.82 -29.31
CA LEU A 153 1.67 -0.79 -28.70
C LEU A 153 1.15 0.20 -29.74
N VAL A 154 2.00 0.62 -30.68
CA VAL A 154 1.61 1.52 -31.77
C VAL A 154 0.57 0.86 -32.66
N TRP A 155 0.79 -0.40 -33.02
CA TRP A 155 -0.19 -1.21 -33.75
C TRP A 155 -1.53 -1.28 -33.03
N PHE A 156 -1.53 -1.48 -31.71
CA PHE A 156 -2.76 -1.54 -30.92
C PHE A 156 -3.61 -0.27 -31.05
N TYR A 157 -2.99 0.91 -31.17
CA TYR A 157 -3.72 2.15 -31.43
C TYR A 157 -4.12 2.30 -32.91
N CYS A 158 -3.24 1.90 -33.83
CA CYS A 158 -3.52 1.99 -35.27
C CYS A 158 -4.59 1.01 -35.76
N LYS A 159 -4.86 -0.11 -35.06
CA LYS A 159 -5.87 -1.10 -35.48
C LYS A 159 -7.28 -0.52 -35.58
N ASN A 160 -7.56 0.56 -34.87
CA ASN A 160 -8.86 1.24 -34.85
C ASN A 160 -8.95 2.40 -35.85
N THR A 161 -7.91 2.64 -36.65
CA THR A 161 -7.93 3.68 -37.69
C THR A 161 -8.74 3.22 -38.90
N ALA A 162 -9.09 4.18 -39.78
CA ALA A 162 -9.84 3.89 -40.99
C ALA A 162 -9.16 2.78 -41.84
N LYS A 163 -9.95 1.79 -42.27
CA LYS A 163 -9.47 0.63 -43.07
C LYS A 163 -8.77 1.05 -44.36
N SER A 164 -9.13 2.19 -44.93
CA SER A 164 -8.50 2.77 -46.12
C SER A 164 -7.00 3.03 -45.92
N VAL A 165 -6.56 3.41 -44.72
CA VAL A 165 -5.15 3.68 -44.40
C VAL A 165 -4.31 2.41 -44.52
N GLN A 166 -4.89 1.27 -44.11
CA GLN A 166 -4.23 -0.04 -44.08
C GLN A 166 -4.38 -0.82 -45.40
N LYS A 167 -4.96 -0.23 -46.45
CA LYS A 167 -5.15 -0.91 -47.74
C LYS A 167 -3.80 -1.31 -48.35
N GLY A 168 -3.68 -2.59 -48.68
CA GLY A 168 -2.47 -3.17 -49.29
C GLY A 168 -1.33 -3.48 -48.31
N VAL A 169 -1.58 -3.43 -47.00
CA VAL A 169 -0.59 -3.79 -45.97
C VAL A 169 -0.84 -5.24 -45.52
N GLY A 170 0.24 -6.04 -45.44
CA GLY A 170 0.14 -7.44 -44.99
C GLY A 170 -0.15 -7.56 -43.48
N PHE A 171 -0.61 -8.73 -43.03
CA PHE A 171 -1.05 -8.96 -41.63
C PHE A 171 0.02 -8.78 -40.55
N THR A 172 1.31 -8.83 -40.91
CA THR A 172 2.44 -8.68 -39.98
C THR A 172 2.91 -7.22 -39.84
N HIS A 173 2.33 -6.32 -40.63
CA HIS A 173 2.72 -4.92 -40.69
C HIS A 173 1.50 -4.01 -40.56
N PHE A 174 1.74 -2.74 -40.30
CA PHE A 174 0.72 -1.70 -40.33
C PHE A 174 1.33 -0.41 -40.87
N ARG A 175 0.49 0.47 -41.40
CA ARG A 175 0.90 1.75 -41.97
C ARG A 175 0.49 2.89 -41.05
N LEU A 176 1.39 3.86 -40.86
CA LEU A 176 1.05 5.12 -40.19
C LEU A 176 0.14 5.99 -41.07
N PRO A 177 -0.66 6.90 -40.47
CA PRO A 177 -1.47 7.83 -41.25
C PRO A 177 -0.61 8.66 -42.22
N GLN A 178 -1.22 9.08 -43.32
CA GLN A 178 -0.52 9.87 -44.34
C GLN A 178 -0.31 11.30 -43.85
N GLY A 179 0.88 11.84 -44.15
CA GLY A 179 1.26 13.22 -43.85
C GLY A 179 0.94 14.18 -45.00
N ASN A 180 1.37 15.43 -44.86
CA ASN A 180 1.22 16.52 -45.82
C ASN A 180 -0.26 16.83 -46.13
N LEU A 181 -1.11 16.75 -45.10
CA LEU A 181 -2.55 16.97 -45.18
C LEU A 181 -3.00 17.89 -44.05
N TYR A 182 -4.08 18.63 -44.31
CA TYR A 182 -4.73 19.42 -43.26
C TYR A 182 -5.36 18.48 -42.23
N THR A 183 -5.00 18.67 -40.96
CA THR A 183 -5.56 17.90 -39.86
C THR A 183 -6.84 18.54 -39.36
N LYS A 184 -7.93 17.76 -39.30
CA LYS A 184 -9.21 18.16 -38.70
C LYS A 184 -9.50 17.26 -37.50
N GLY A 185 -9.89 17.86 -36.37
CA GLY A 185 -10.39 17.10 -35.22
C GLY A 185 -11.72 16.44 -35.55
N VAL A 186 -11.91 15.18 -35.12
CA VAL A 186 -13.14 14.42 -35.39
C VAL A 186 -13.62 13.78 -34.09
N SER A 187 -14.93 13.87 -33.82
CA SER A 187 -15.55 13.23 -32.65
C SER A 187 -15.82 11.74 -32.86
N GLU A 188 -16.00 11.33 -34.12
CA GLU A 188 -16.25 9.93 -34.48
C GLU A 188 -14.93 9.17 -34.63
N LYS A 189 -14.75 8.14 -33.78
CA LYS A 189 -13.50 7.36 -33.73
C LYS A 189 -13.17 6.65 -35.05
N GLY A 190 -14.19 6.21 -35.80
CA GLY A 190 -14.01 5.49 -37.06
C GLY A 190 -13.44 6.34 -38.21
N LEU A 191 -13.54 7.67 -38.09
CA LEU A 191 -13.01 8.63 -39.07
C LEU A 191 -11.56 9.01 -38.80
N VAL A 192 -10.96 8.57 -37.68
CA VAL A 192 -9.56 8.87 -37.36
C VAL A 192 -8.64 8.23 -38.40
N GLY A 193 -7.88 9.07 -39.10
CA GLY A 193 -7.01 8.68 -40.21
C GLY A 193 -7.72 8.59 -41.57
N SER A 194 -9.03 8.83 -41.64
CA SER A 194 -9.74 8.93 -42.93
C SER A 194 -9.35 10.19 -43.70
N PHE A 195 -9.46 10.14 -45.03
CA PHE A 195 -9.22 11.28 -45.90
C PHE A 195 -10.55 11.89 -46.33
N GLY A 196 -10.62 13.22 -46.29
CA GLY A 196 -11.70 13.99 -46.86
C GLY A 196 -11.18 14.79 -48.05
N GLU A 197 -12.05 15.01 -49.04
CA GLU A 197 -11.74 15.90 -50.17
C GLU A 197 -11.98 17.36 -49.76
N GLN A 198 -11.23 18.28 -50.36
CA GLN A 198 -11.51 19.70 -50.22
C GLN A 198 -12.85 20.00 -50.89
N GLN A 199 -13.83 20.44 -50.10
CA GLN A 199 -15.14 20.83 -50.59
C GLN A 199 -15.40 22.28 -50.21
N LEU A 200 -15.73 23.09 -51.22
CA LEU A 200 -16.38 24.37 -50.99
C LEU A 200 -17.80 24.07 -50.54
N LEU A 201 -18.25 24.71 -49.46
CA LEU A 201 -19.65 24.65 -49.07
C LEU A 201 -20.50 25.16 -50.24
N GLU A 202 -21.65 24.53 -50.42
CA GLU A 202 -22.64 25.02 -51.37
C GLU A 202 -23.01 26.45 -50.98
N HIS A 203 -22.86 27.37 -51.94
CA HIS A 203 -23.15 28.77 -51.74
C HIS A 203 -23.74 29.33 -53.03
N THR A 204 -24.68 30.26 -52.89
CA THR A 204 -25.33 30.93 -54.00
C THR A 204 -24.82 32.36 -54.10
N HIS A 205 -24.46 32.78 -55.31
CA HIS A 205 -24.13 34.16 -55.59
C HIS A 205 -25.34 34.82 -56.23
N ASN A 206 -25.86 35.88 -55.60
CA ASN A 206 -26.88 36.71 -56.22
C ASN A 206 -26.19 37.69 -57.18
N TYR A 207 -26.08 37.30 -58.45
CA TYR A 207 -25.66 38.22 -59.49
C TYR A 207 -26.82 39.16 -59.79
N ASN A 208 -26.79 40.35 -59.19
CA ASN A 208 -27.71 41.42 -59.53
C ASN A 208 -27.31 41.98 -60.91
N ILE A 209 -27.62 41.23 -61.96
CA ILE A 209 -27.44 41.69 -63.34
C ILE A 209 -28.62 42.62 -63.64
N THR A 210 -28.56 43.86 -63.18
CA THR A 210 -29.57 44.89 -63.46
C THR A 210 -29.59 45.35 -64.92
N ASN A 211 -28.86 44.71 -65.83
CA ASN A 211 -28.83 45.06 -67.27
C ASN A 211 -28.65 43.83 -68.19
N LEU A 212 -29.38 42.73 -67.96
CA LEU A 212 -29.60 41.71 -69.00
C LEU A 212 -31.09 41.65 -69.35
N SER A 213 -31.56 42.73 -69.97
CA SER A 213 -32.78 42.67 -70.75
C SER A 213 -32.61 41.66 -71.90
N ASN A 214 -33.42 40.61 -71.88
CA ASN A 214 -33.89 39.88 -73.07
C ASN A 214 -32.99 38.87 -73.80
N THR A 215 -32.25 38.01 -73.09
CA THR A 215 -31.92 36.68 -73.66
C THR A 215 -32.15 35.61 -72.61
N GLY A 216 -33.20 34.82 -72.81
CA GLY A 216 -33.84 33.92 -71.84
C GLY A 216 -33.06 32.68 -71.40
N ASP A 217 -31.73 32.73 -71.33
CA ASP A 217 -30.93 31.62 -70.81
C ASP A 217 -30.51 31.89 -69.37
N ARG A 218 -31.26 31.28 -68.44
CA ARG A 218 -30.90 31.17 -67.04
C ARG A 218 -29.61 30.37 -66.92
N ILE A 219 -28.48 31.04 -66.69
CA ILE A 219 -27.23 30.41 -66.28
C ILE A 219 -27.45 29.80 -64.89
N LYS A 220 -27.77 28.51 -64.84
CA LYS A 220 -27.79 27.71 -63.62
C LYS A 220 -26.34 27.38 -63.26
N GLY A 221 -25.85 27.99 -62.19
CA GLY A 221 -24.65 27.53 -61.52
C GLY A 221 -24.96 26.24 -60.78
N GLY A 222 -24.26 25.17 -61.11
CA GLY A 222 -24.32 23.90 -60.39
C GLY A 222 -24.45 22.70 -61.32
N SER A 223 -23.34 21.97 -61.45
CA SER A 223 -23.25 20.57 -61.88
C SER A 223 -24.12 20.17 -63.05
N ASP A 224 -23.62 20.30 -64.28
CA ASP A 224 -23.92 19.31 -65.32
C ASP A 224 -22.76 19.19 -66.30
N ASN A 225 -22.41 17.95 -66.61
CA ASN A 225 -21.24 17.45 -67.32
C ASN A 225 -21.12 17.85 -68.81
N TYR A 226 -21.66 18.99 -69.26
CA TYR A 226 -21.56 19.38 -70.66
C TYR A 226 -21.61 20.91 -70.86
N ARG A 227 -20.49 21.51 -71.27
CA ARG A 227 -20.32 22.13 -72.60
C ARG A 227 -19.08 23.03 -72.65
N ASN A 228 -18.23 22.72 -73.64
CA ASN A 228 -17.32 23.66 -74.26
C ASN A 228 -18.08 24.95 -74.60
N PHE A 229 -17.81 26.02 -73.87
CA PHE A 229 -18.00 27.38 -74.36
C PHE A 229 -16.64 28.05 -74.40
N SER A 230 -16.05 28.04 -75.59
CA SER A 230 -14.93 28.91 -75.95
C SER A 230 -15.46 30.34 -76.11
N SER A 231 -15.44 31.12 -75.04
CA SER A 231 -15.46 32.57 -75.15
C SER A 231 -14.15 33.11 -74.58
N HIS A 232 -13.42 33.79 -75.44
CA HIS A 232 -12.19 34.50 -75.15
C HIS A 232 -12.46 35.63 -74.14
N LEU A 233 -12.47 35.27 -72.85
CA LEU A 233 -12.30 36.24 -71.77
C LEU A 233 -10.83 36.22 -71.37
N SER A 234 -10.04 36.99 -72.13
CA SER A 234 -8.68 37.36 -71.81
C SER A 234 -8.65 38.13 -70.48
N HIS A 235 -8.68 37.41 -69.37
CA HIS A 235 -8.32 37.98 -68.07
C HIS A 235 -6.80 38.14 -68.08
N SER A 236 -6.38 39.40 -68.03
CA SER A 236 -4.98 39.81 -67.97
C SER A 236 -4.24 39.06 -66.87
N SER A 237 -3.33 38.19 -67.26
CA SER A 237 -2.44 37.38 -66.42
C SER A 237 -1.30 38.19 -65.78
N VAL A 238 -1.46 39.51 -65.63
CA VAL A 238 -0.33 40.43 -65.42
C VAL A 238 -0.23 41.00 -64.00
N ALA A 239 -1.20 40.77 -63.12
CA ALA A 239 -1.24 41.46 -61.80
C ALA A 239 -1.26 40.54 -60.57
N THR A 240 -0.65 39.36 -60.63
CA THR A 240 -0.42 38.51 -59.44
C THR A 240 1.03 38.07 -59.38
N SER A 241 1.96 39.03 -59.22
CA SER A 241 3.38 38.75 -58.97
C SER A 241 3.72 38.63 -57.48
N LEU A 242 2.75 38.81 -56.58
CA LEU A 242 2.90 38.54 -55.13
C LEU A 242 2.46 37.13 -54.72
N THR A 243 1.60 36.50 -55.51
CA THR A 243 1.16 35.10 -55.39
C THR A 243 1.88 34.26 -56.44
N GLY A 244 2.41 33.11 -56.03
CA GLY A 244 3.29 32.26 -56.85
C GLY A 244 2.71 31.96 -58.23
N LYS A 245 3.58 31.97 -59.24
CA LYS A 245 3.21 31.72 -60.63
C LYS A 245 2.49 30.36 -60.79
N LYS A 246 1.34 30.40 -61.47
CA LYS A 246 0.57 29.30 -62.09
C LYS A 246 -0.04 28.20 -61.20
N THR A 247 0.21 28.17 -59.90
CA THR A 247 -0.54 27.31 -58.98
C THR A 247 -1.27 28.18 -57.97
N ASN A 248 -2.52 27.85 -57.63
CA ASN A 248 -3.25 28.46 -56.50
C ASN A 248 -2.61 28.09 -55.13
N GLU A 249 -1.31 27.78 -55.11
CA GLU A 249 -0.60 27.40 -53.91
C GLU A 249 -0.24 28.65 -53.11
N VAL A 250 -0.83 28.73 -51.92
CA VAL A 250 -0.42 29.69 -50.89
C VAL A 250 1.05 29.39 -50.54
N LYS A 251 1.88 30.44 -50.40
CA LYS A 251 3.27 30.31 -49.93
C LYS A 251 3.28 29.48 -48.65
N ARG A 252 4.03 28.36 -48.64
CA ARG A 252 4.11 27.44 -47.49
C ARG A 252 5.53 27.28 -46.98
N ILE A 253 5.64 26.99 -45.69
CA ILE A 253 6.89 26.57 -45.06
C ILE A 253 6.94 25.05 -45.11
N HIS A 254 8.03 24.49 -45.62
CA HIS A 254 8.25 23.05 -45.61
C HIS A 254 8.77 22.60 -44.25
N LEU A 255 8.05 21.69 -43.61
CA LEU A 255 8.38 21.11 -42.30
C LEU A 255 8.46 19.58 -42.45
N LEU A 256 9.31 18.95 -41.66
CA LEU A 256 9.23 17.50 -41.49
C LEU A 256 8.07 17.14 -40.58
N GLU A 257 7.43 16.02 -40.88
CA GLU A 257 6.32 15.50 -40.12
C GLU A 257 6.71 14.15 -39.53
N GLY A 258 6.24 13.86 -38.32
CA GLY A 258 6.53 12.58 -37.69
C GLY A 258 5.49 12.19 -36.66
N TYR A 259 5.29 10.88 -36.52
CA TYR A 259 4.55 10.26 -35.42
C TYR A 259 5.53 9.67 -34.42
N PHE A 260 5.33 9.94 -33.13
CA PHE A 260 6.13 9.30 -32.08
C PHE A 260 5.72 7.83 -31.93
N VAL A 261 6.66 6.90 -32.06
CA VAL A 261 6.42 5.45 -31.97
C VAL A 261 7.08 4.80 -30.76
N GLY A 262 7.84 5.57 -29.98
CA GLY A 262 8.64 5.08 -28.85
C GLY A 262 10.14 5.11 -29.15
N GLU A 263 10.95 5.04 -28.09
CA GLU A 263 12.42 4.89 -28.17
C GLU A 263 12.82 3.42 -28.28
#